data_AF-A0A936DRV8-F1
#
_entry.id   AF-A0A936DRV8-F1
#
_cell.length_a   1.000
_cell.length_b   1.000
_cell.length_c   1.000
_cell.angle_alpha   90.00
_cell.angle_beta   90.00
_cell.angle_gamma   90.00
#
_symmetry.space_group_name_H-M   'P 1'
#
loop_
_entity.id
_entity.type
_entity.pdbx_description
1 polymer ?
#
loop_
_entity_poly.entity_id
_entity_poly.type
_entity_poly.pdbx_seq_one_letter_code
_entity_poly.pdbx_strand_id
1 'polypeptide(L)'
;MTALRHVISVCAGYLVQELLLTTAGISAAIASPSGYFEYFGKENLLAALGIWSFVTFAVPQFLIAVLLAWICIRLLGTRTSMVVAFLTGVVICWLGYMAFFPGPDGQSQLLSAGQFFNLVRQIYFENLWQLPSSWASWLGLVAGIWLARRKRAHVPQSPRTEA
;
A
#
# COMPACT_ATOMS: atom_id res chain seq x y z
N MET A 1 -3.08 24.50 17.29
CA MET A 1 -3.96 23.66 16.43
C MET A 1 -3.22 22.97 15.27
N THR A 2 -2.13 23.53 14.73
CA THR A 2 -1.33 22.94 13.65
C THR A 2 -0.64 21.64 14.03
N ALA A 3 -0.02 21.55 15.21
CA ALA A 3 0.66 20.33 15.67
C ALA A 3 -0.30 19.13 15.76
N LEU A 4 -1.49 19.33 16.35
CA LEU A 4 -2.53 18.31 16.44
C LEU A 4 -2.93 17.74 15.06
N ARG A 5 -3.07 18.59 14.05
CA ARG A 5 -3.39 18.14 12.68
C ARG A 5 -2.28 17.30 12.05
N HIS A 6 -1.01 17.59 12.35
CA HIS A 6 0.10 16.76 11.89
C HIS A 6 0.10 15.41 12.61
N VAL A 7 -0.12 15.38 13.93
CA VAL A 7 -0.24 14.12 14.69
C VAL A 7 -1.38 13.27 14.13
N ILE A 8 -2.56 13.85 13.90
CA ILE A 8 -3.70 13.13 13.28
C ILE A 8 -3.31 12.61 11.89
N SER A 9 -2.58 13.39 11.10
CA SER A 9 -2.13 12.96 9.77
C SER A 9 -1.15 11.78 9.84
N VAL A 10 -0.20 11.81 10.78
CA VAL A 10 0.71 10.69 11.06
C VAL A 10 -0.08 9.45 11.48
N CYS A 11 -1.00 9.57 12.43
CA CYS A 11 -1.83 8.44 12.88
C CYS A 11 -2.68 7.88 11.73
N ALA A 12 -3.25 8.72 10.89
CA ALA A 12 -4.01 8.27 9.71
C ALA A 12 -3.13 7.49 8.74
N GLY A 13 -1.91 7.98 8.46
CA GLY A 13 -0.94 7.26 7.64
C GLY A 13 -0.55 5.90 8.21
N TYR A 14 -0.31 5.85 9.52
CA TYR A 14 -0.02 4.60 10.23
C TYR A 14 -1.18 3.60 10.08
N LEU A 15 -2.41 4.03 10.38
CA LEU A 15 -3.61 3.18 10.30
C LEU A 15 -3.91 2.71 8.88
N VAL A 16 -3.67 3.55 7.87
CA VAL A 16 -3.80 3.13 6.46
C VAL A 16 -2.82 2.02 6.13
N GLN A 17 -1.57 2.13 6.55
CA GLN A 17 -0.58 1.09 6.32
C GLN A 17 -0.92 -0.20 7.09
N GLU A 18 -1.38 -0.10 8.33
CA GLU A 18 -1.85 -1.24 9.13
C GLU A 18 -2.99 -2.00 8.43
N LEU A 19 -3.96 -1.27 7.88
CA LEU A 19 -5.09 -1.83 7.15
C LEU A 19 -4.66 -2.50 5.84
N LEU A 20 -3.72 -1.88 5.11
CA LEU A 20 -3.15 -2.46 3.90
C LEU A 20 -2.41 -3.77 4.20
N LEU A 21 -1.61 -3.81 5.27
CA LEU A 21 -0.93 -5.03 5.71
C LEU A 21 -1.90 -6.13 6.14
N THR A 22 -2.95 -5.78 6.88
CA THR A 22 -3.97 -6.73 7.32
C THR A 22 -4.72 -7.33 6.12
N THR A 23 -5.17 -6.49 5.19
CA THR A 23 -5.88 -6.94 3.98
C THR A 23 -4.96 -7.71 3.04
N ALA A 24 -3.66 -7.38 2.99
CA ALA A 24 -2.66 -8.15 2.28
C ALA A 24 -2.50 -9.54 2.89
N GLY A 25 -2.37 -9.67 4.21
CA GLY A 25 -2.32 -10.97 4.90
C GLY A 25 -3.54 -11.85 4.59
N ILE A 26 -4.74 -11.28 4.60
CA ILE A 26 -5.97 -11.99 4.23
C ILE A 26 -5.94 -12.42 2.75
N SER A 27 -5.52 -11.52 1.85
CA SER A 27 -5.45 -11.80 0.41
C SER A 27 -4.42 -12.89 0.09
N ALA A 28 -3.29 -12.91 0.79
CA ALA A 28 -2.26 -13.93 0.67
C ALA A 28 -2.77 -15.32 1.08
N ALA A 29 -3.61 -15.41 2.12
CA ALA A 29 -4.24 -16.67 2.54
C ALA A 29 -5.19 -17.24 1.48
N ILE A 30 -5.85 -16.37 0.70
CA ILE A 30 -6.81 -16.77 -0.35
C ILE A 30 -6.11 -17.11 -1.67
N ALA A 31 -4.97 -16.47 -1.97
CA ALA A 31 -4.32 -16.52 -3.28
C ALA A 31 -3.52 -17.81 -3.59
N SER A 32 -3.59 -18.87 -2.78
CA SER A 32 -2.75 -20.07 -2.92
C SER A 32 -3.47 -21.33 -3.46
N PRO A 33 -3.94 -21.39 -4.71
CA PRO A 33 -4.31 -22.65 -5.36
C PRO A 33 -3.09 -23.22 -6.10
N SER A 34 -2.00 -23.53 -5.40
CA SER A 34 -0.77 -24.05 -6.02
C SER A 34 -1.01 -25.35 -6.81
N GLY A 35 -1.96 -26.19 -6.37
CA GLY A 35 -2.33 -27.43 -7.06
C GLY A 35 -3.10 -27.25 -8.38
N TYR A 36 -3.74 -26.10 -8.61
CA TYR A 36 -4.49 -25.87 -9.87
C TYR A 36 -3.56 -25.64 -11.07
N PHE A 37 -2.39 -25.06 -10.83
CA PHE A 37 -1.44 -24.71 -11.89
C PHE A 37 -0.45 -25.81 -12.25
N GLU A 38 -0.35 -26.88 -11.45
CA GLU A 38 0.41 -28.08 -11.82
C GLU A 38 -0.14 -28.75 -13.09
N TYR A 39 -1.44 -28.56 -13.38
CA TYR A 39 -2.10 -29.05 -14.59
C TYR A 39 -1.58 -28.40 -15.90
N PHE A 40 -1.03 -27.17 -15.84
CA PHE A 40 -0.61 -26.40 -17.02
C PHE A 40 0.89 -26.53 -17.36
N GLY A 41 1.61 -27.41 -16.65
CA GLY A 41 3.03 -27.66 -16.86
C GLY A 41 3.96 -26.65 -16.17
N LYS A 42 5.15 -27.12 -15.77
CA LYS A 42 6.13 -26.35 -14.96
C LYS A 42 6.66 -25.10 -15.67
N GLU A 43 6.69 -25.08 -17.00
CA GLU A 43 7.22 -23.97 -17.79
C GLU A 43 6.35 -22.70 -17.69
N ASN A 44 5.03 -22.86 -17.56
CA ASN A 44 4.08 -21.75 -17.48
C ASN A 44 3.67 -21.39 -16.04
N LEU A 45 4.11 -22.19 -15.06
CA LEU A 45 3.70 -22.05 -13.66
C LEU A 45 4.01 -20.66 -13.09
N LEU A 46 5.20 -20.12 -13.32
CA LEU A 46 5.59 -18.80 -12.81
C LEU A 46 4.78 -17.66 -13.43
N ALA A 47 4.48 -17.75 -14.73
CA ALA A 47 3.65 -16.77 -15.41
C ALA A 47 2.20 -16.84 -14.91
N ALA A 48 1.66 -18.04 -14.76
CA ALA A 48 0.30 -18.25 -14.26
C ALA A 48 0.14 -17.79 -12.80
N LEU A 49 1.11 -18.09 -11.93
CA LEU A 49 1.16 -17.58 -10.55
C LEU A 49 1.29 -16.05 -10.52
N GLY A 50 2.10 -15.47 -11.41
CA GLY A 50 2.24 -14.02 -11.54
C GLY A 50 0.93 -13.33 -11.94
N ILE A 51 0.23 -13.86 -12.95
CA ILE A 51 -1.08 -13.34 -13.39
C ILE A 51 -2.13 -13.50 -12.29
N TRP A 52 -2.16 -14.67 -11.65
CA TRP A 52 -3.07 -14.93 -10.54
C TRP A 52 -2.82 -13.96 -9.39
N SER A 53 -1.58 -13.86 -8.91
CA SER A 53 -1.18 -12.92 -7.87
C SER A 53 -1.51 -11.47 -8.25
N PHE A 54 -1.31 -11.09 -9.51
CA PHE A 54 -1.66 -9.76 -9.98
C PHE A 54 -3.17 -9.48 -9.83
N VAL A 55 -4.02 -10.40 -10.28
CA VAL A 55 -5.47 -10.22 -10.26
C VAL A 55 -6.05 -10.35 -8.86
N THR A 56 -5.63 -11.35 -8.08
CA THR A 56 -6.22 -11.66 -6.78
C THR A 56 -5.63 -10.86 -5.64
N PHE A 57 -4.44 -10.29 -5.81
CA PHE A 57 -3.73 -9.57 -4.75
C PHE A 57 -3.37 -8.14 -5.17
N ALA A 58 -2.58 -7.98 -6.24
CA ALA A 58 -2.01 -6.67 -6.57
C ALA A 58 -3.09 -5.63 -6.93
N VAL A 59 -4.05 -5.98 -7.79
CA VAL A 59 -5.12 -5.07 -8.20
C VAL A 59 -6.01 -4.66 -7.02
N PRO A 60 -6.55 -5.57 -6.19
CA PRO A 60 -7.31 -5.19 -5.00
C PRO A 60 -6.52 -4.30 -4.04
N GLN A 61 -5.26 -4.64 -3.75
CA GLN A 61 -4.40 -3.85 -2.87
C GLN A 61 -4.14 -2.45 -3.41
N PHE A 62 -3.86 -2.34 -4.71
CA PHE A 62 -3.71 -1.06 -5.37
C PHE A 62 -4.97 -0.20 -5.21
N LEU A 63 -6.15 -0.75 -5.50
CA LEU A 63 -7.41 -0.01 -5.42
C LEU A 63 -7.73 0.45 -4.00
N ILE A 64 -7.53 -0.41 -3.00
CA ILE A 64 -7.71 -0.06 -1.59
C ILE A 64 -6.76 1.08 -1.19
N ALA A 65 -5.48 0.97 -1.55
CA ALA A 65 -4.48 2.01 -1.26
C ALA A 65 -4.83 3.36 -1.92
N VAL A 66 -5.29 3.35 -3.18
CA VAL A 66 -5.78 4.55 -3.87
C VAL A 66 -6.93 5.20 -3.10
N LEU A 67 -7.95 4.42 -2.74
CA LEU A 67 -9.14 4.92 -2.07
C LEU A 67 -8.82 5.49 -0.69
N LEU A 68 -8.04 4.76 0.11
CA LEU A 68 -7.66 5.19 1.45
C LEU A 68 -6.83 6.48 1.41
N ALA A 69 -5.78 6.53 0.59
CA ALA A 69 -4.97 7.74 0.45
C ALA A 69 -5.80 8.92 -0.07
N TRP A 70 -6.68 8.68 -1.05
CA TRP A 70 -7.53 9.72 -1.60
C TRP A 70 -8.47 10.31 -0.54
N ILE A 71 -9.18 9.46 0.22
CA ILE A 71 -10.10 9.87 1.30
C ILE A 71 -9.33 10.61 2.40
N CYS A 72 -8.25 10.02 2.92
CA CYS A 72 -7.48 10.60 4.01
C CYS A 72 -6.93 11.98 3.64
N ILE A 73 -6.30 12.13 2.47
CA ILE A 73 -5.75 13.43 2.05
C ILE A 73 -6.85 14.46 1.76
N ARG A 74 -8.02 14.03 1.26
CA ARG A 74 -9.18 14.93 1.11
C ARG A 74 -9.72 15.42 2.45
N LEU A 75 -9.79 14.56 3.47
CA LEU A 75 -10.28 14.90 4.81
C LEU A 75 -9.29 15.74 5.63
N LEU A 76 -8.01 15.37 5.61
CA LEU A 76 -6.95 16.05 6.39
C LEU A 76 -6.51 17.38 5.76
N GLY A 77 -6.62 17.47 4.44
CA GLY A 77 -6.26 18.60 3.61
C GLY A 77 -5.09 18.28 2.67
N THR A 78 -5.08 18.93 1.51
CA THR A 78 -4.13 18.68 0.41
C THR A 78 -2.81 19.46 0.52
N ARG A 79 -2.56 20.11 1.68
CA ARG A 79 -1.32 20.86 1.92
C ARG A 79 -0.13 19.90 1.97
N THR A 80 0.99 20.29 1.37
CA THR A 80 2.20 19.46 1.30
C THR A 80 2.65 18.97 2.68
N SER A 81 2.61 19.81 3.72
CA SER A 81 3.01 19.41 5.07
C SER A 81 2.12 18.30 5.68
N MET A 82 0.83 18.27 5.33
CA MET A 82 -0.10 17.22 5.77
C MET A 82 0.16 15.91 5.03
N VAL A 83 0.45 15.98 3.73
CA VAL A 83 0.83 14.80 2.93
C VAL A 83 2.13 14.21 3.45
N VAL A 84 3.13 15.04 3.78
CA VAL A 84 4.40 14.57 4.36
C VAL A 84 4.14 13.89 5.72
N ALA A 85 3.36 14.52 6.61
CA ALA A 85 3.00 13.91 7.90
C ALA A 85 2.28 12.56 7.74
N PHE A 86 1.35 12.47 6.78
CA PHE A 86 0.69 11.20 6.43
C PHE A 86 1.69 10.14 5.96
N LEU A 87 2.58 10.48 5.01
CA LEU A 87 3.60 9.56 4.52
C LEU A 87 4.58 9.13 5.62
N THR A 88 4.91 10.01 6.56
CA THR A 88 5.71 9.66 7.74
C THR A 88 5.04 8.55 8.56
N GLY A 89 3.73 8.65 8.79
CA GLY A 89 2.97 7.58 9.46
C GLY A 89 3.02 6.24 8.71
N VAL A 90 2.84 6.28 7.39
CA VAL A 90 2.94 5.09 6.52
C VAL A 90 4.32 4.43 6.65
N VAL A 91 5.39 5.23 6.53
CA VAL A 91 6.78 4.73 6.61
C VAL A 91 7.10 4.19 8.01
N ILE A 92 6.64 4.83 9.09
CA ILE A 92 6.83 4.34 10.46
C ILE A 92 6.19 2.96 10.63
N CYS A 93 4.93 2.78 10.21
CA CYS A 93 4.25 1.50 10.29
C CYS A 93 4.99 0.43 9.46
N TRP A 94 5.36 0.76 8.21
CA TRP A 94 6.10 -0.16 7.34
C TRP A 94 7.45 -0.58 7.93
N LEU A 95 8.22 0.38 8.47
CA LEU A 95 9.50 0.10 9.13
C LEU A 95 9.32 -0.77 10.36
N GLY A 96 8.27 -0.51 11.16
CA GLY A 96 7.92 -1.36 12.30
C GLY A 96 7.74 -2.81 11.85
N TYR A 97 6.89 -3.06 10.87
CA TYR A 97 6.67 -4.42 10.35
C TYR A 97 7.91 -5.06 9.74
N MET A 98 8.72 -4.32 8.98
CA MET A 98 9.92 -4.87 8.38
C MET A 98 11.05 -5.10 9.37
N ALA A 99 11.08 -4.37 10.49
CA ALA A 99 12.08 -4.54 11.54
C ALA A 99 11.80 -5.74 12.45
N PHE A 100 10.54 -6.18 12.55
CA PHE A 100 10.13 -7.29 13.40
C PHE A 100 9.72 -8.50 12.57
N PHE A 101 10.48 -9.59 12.68
CA PHE A 101 10.16 -10.86 12.01
C PHE A 101 9.74 -11.93 13.03
N PRO A 102 8.74 -12.78 12.73
CA PRO A 102 8.38 -13.87 13.63
C PRO A 102 9.53 -14.87 13.73
N GLY A 103 10.07 -15.04 14.94
CA GLY A 103 11.08 -16.04 15.23
C GLY A 103 10.51 -17.46 15.26
N PRO A 104 11.39 -18.49 15.36
CA PRO A 104 10.98 -19.90 15.43
C PRO A 104 9.98 -20.20 16.56
N ASP A 105 10.09 -19.45 17.66
CA ASP A 105 9.25 -19.59 18.86
C ASP A 105 7.94 -18.78 18.76
N GLY A 106 7.65 -18.18 17.60
CA GLY A 106 6.49 -17.33 17.37
C GLY A 106 6.60 -15.92 17.98
N GLN A 107 7.67 -15.61 18.71
CA GLN A 107 7.93 -14.24 19.21
C GLN A 107 8.56 -13.37 18.13
N SER A 108 8.15 -12.10 18.06
CA SER A 108 8.77 -11.14 17.16
C SER A 108 10.18 -10.80 17.63
N GLN A 109 11.14 -10.91 16.72
CA GLN A 109 12.53 -10.54 16.96
C GLN A 109 12.90 -9.32 16.13
N LEU A 110 13.63 -8.39 16.73
CA LEU A 110 14.20 -7.26 16.02
C LEU A 110 15.31 -7.76 15.10
N LEU A 111 15.19 -7.50 13.80
CA LEU A 111 16.18 -7.89 12.82
C LEU A 111 17.46 -7.05 12.96
N SER A 112 18.61 -7.69 12.76
CA SER A 112 19.84 -6.95 12.48
C SER A 112 19.73 -6.18 11.16
N ALA A 113 20.52 -5.12 10.99
CA ALA A 113 20.50 -4.31 9.77
C ALA A 113 20.72 -5.15 8.50
N GLY A 114 21.64 -6.12 8.53
CA GLY A 114 21.89 -7.02 7.41
C GLY A 114 20.69 -7.90 7.06
N GLN A 115 20.00 -8.45 8.06
CA GLN A 115 18.78 -9.24 7.84
C GLN A 115 17.64 -8.38 7.30
N PHE A 116 17.47 -7.18 7.81
CA PHE A 116 16.48 -6.21 7.32
C PHE A 116 16.70 -5.91 5.82
N PHE A 117 17.94 -5.55 5.43
CA PHE A 117 18.22 -5.24 4.02
C PHE A 117 18.03 -6.45 3.11
N ASN A 118 18.39 -7.65 3.57
CA ASN A 118 18.15 -8.88 2.81
C ASN A 118 16.64 -9.15 2.65
N LEU A 119 15.83 -8.93 3.68
CA LEU A 119 14.38 -9.08 3.61
C LEU A 119 13.76 -8.09 2.61
N VAL A 120 14.13 -6.81 2.70
CA VAL A 120 13.68 -5.78 1.74
C VAL A 120 14.08 -6.15 0.31
N ARG A 121 15.31 -6.63 0.12
CA ARG A 121 15.82 -7.07 -1.17
C ARG A 121 15.00 -8.23 -1.75
N GLN A 122 14.70 -9.24 -0.92
CA GLN A 122 13.89 -10.40 -1.32
C GLN A 122 12.47 -10.03 -1.71
N ILE A 123 11.83 -9.13 -0.96
CA ILE A 123 10.43 -8.73 -1.19
C ILE A 123 10.29 -7.82 -2.42
N TYR A 124 11.20 -6.86 -2.61
CA TYR A 124 11.02 -5.77 -3.58
C TYR A 124 11.86 -5.89 -4.85
N PHE A 125 12.83 -6.81 -4.92
CA PHE A 125 13.79 -6.85 -6.03
C PHE A 125 14.10 -8.24 -6.58
N GLU A 126 14.20 -9.28 -5.74
CA GLU A 126 14.64 -10.61 -6.21
C GLU A 126 13.49 -11.45 -6.79
N ASN A 127 12.27 -11.30 -6.26
CA ASN A 127 11.11 -12.06 -6.73
C ASN A 127 10.34 -11.31 -7.83
N LEU A 128 10.84 -11.37 -9.07
CA LEU A 128 10.26 -10.64 -10.23
C LEU A 128 8.75 -10.86 -10.40
N TRP A 129 8.27 -12.10 -10.18
CA TRP A 129 6.86 -12.44 -10.31
C TRP A 129 5.98 -11.87 -9.18
N GLN A 130 6.57 -11.51 -8.03
CA GLN A 130 5.88 -10.86 -6.90
C GLN A 130 5.94 -9.33 -6.96
N LEU A 131 6.77 -8.74 -7.83
CA LEU A 131 6.95 -7.29 -7.90
C LEU A 131 5.62 -6.51 -7.99
N PRO A 132 4.64 -6.91 -8.83
CA PRO A 132 3.38 -6.18 -8.89
C PRO A 132 2.67 -6.15 -7.54
N SER A 133 2.71 -7.27 -6.80
CA SER A 133 2.09 -7.42 -5.48
C SER A 133 2.83 -6.61 -4.42
N SER A 134 4.17 -6.61 -4.42
CA SER A 134 5.00 -5.85 -3.48
C SER A 134 4.85 -4.33 -3.66
N TRP A 135 4.70 -3.87 -4.91
CA TRP A 135 4.62 -2.45 -5.24
C TRP A 135 3.19 -1.88 -5.33
N ALA A 136 2.17 -2.74 -5.40
CA ALA A 136 0.77 -2.35 -5.58
C ALA A 136 0.31 -1.27 -4.59
N SER A 137 0.54 -1.49 -3.30
CA SER A 137 0.12 -0.57 -2.24
C SER A 137 0.84 0.78 -2.35
N TRP A 138 2.14 0.78 -2.59
CA TRP A 138 2.93 2.01 -2.78
C TRP A 138 2.47 2.83 -3.98
N LEU A 139 2.28 2.17 -5.12
CA LEU A 139 1.78 2.82 -6.33
C LEU A 139 0.35 3.34 -6.12
N GLY A 140 -0.49 2.59 -5.42
CA GLY A 140 -1.84 2.99 -5.09
C GLY A 140 -1.88 4.23 -4.18
N LEU A 141 -1.04 4.28 -3.13
CA LEU A 141 -0.91 5.45 -2.27
C LEU A 141 -0.51 6.69 -3.08
N VAL A 142 0.49 6.57 -3.96
CA VAL A 142 0.94 7.68 -4.83
C VAL A 142 -0.19 8.15 -5.74
N ALA A 143 -0.89 7.23 -6.40
CA ALA A 143 -2.02 7.55 -7.26
C ALA A 143 -3.18 8.21 -6.48
N GLY A 144 -3.53 7.71 -5.29
CA GLY A 144 -4.55 8.30 -4.43
C GLY A 144 -4.20 9.72 -3.96
N ILE A 145 -2.96 9.95 -3.56
CA ILE A 145 -2.44 11.29 -3.20
C ILE A 145 -2.51 12.22 -4.41
N TRP A 146 -2.09 11.75 -5.59
CA TRP A 146 -2.12 12.52 -6.83
C TRP A 146 -3.56 12.92 -7.21
N LEU A 147 -4.50 11.97 -7.17
CA LEU A 147 -5.93 12.22 -7.40
C LEU A 147 -6.53 13.20 -6.39
N ALA A 148 -6.14 13.11 -5.11
CA ALA A 148 -6.63 14.02 -4.08
C ALA A 148 -6.17 15.47 -4.31
N ARG A 149 -4.94 15.65 -4.79
CA ARG A 149 -4.34 16.95 -5.08
C ARG A 149 -4.80 17.57 -6.40
N ARG A 150 -5.36 16.77 -7.32
CA ARG A 150 -5.95 17.28 -8.56
C ARG A 150 -7.18 18.13 -8.21
N LYS A 151 -7.10 19.45 -8.46
CA LYS A 151 -8.22 20.38 -8.27
C LYS A 151 -9.43 19.91 -9.10
N ARG A 152 -10.66 20.09 -8.59
CA ARG A 152 -11.87 20.07 -9.42
C ARG A 152 -11.78 21.26 -10.40
N ALA A 153 -11.11 21.08 -11.52
CA ALA A 153 -11.36 21.88 -12.69
C ALA A 153 -12.77 21.50 -13.17
N HIS A 154 -13.61 22.49 -13.46
CA HIS A 154 -15.01 22.37 -13.92
C HIS A 154 -16.07 22.19 -12.83
N VAL A 155 -16.41 23.31 -12.20
CA VAL A 155 -17.83 23.72 -12.18
C VAL A 155 -17.87 24.99 -13.03
N PRO A 156 -18.45 24.98 -14.25
CA PRO A 156 -18.75 26.22 -14.96
C PRO A 156 -19.61 27.07 -14.02
N GLN A 157 -19.12 28.25 -13.67
CA GLN A 157 -19.99 29.23 -13.01
C GLN A 157 -21.09 29.54 -14.02
N SER A 158 -22.31 29.10 -13.70
CA SER A 158 -23.52 29.58 -14.38
C SER A 158 -23.43 31.11 -14.45
N PRO A 159 -23.59 31.73 -15.64
CA PRO A 159 -23.62 33.17 -15.72
C PRO A 159 -24.73 33.66 -14.80
N ARG A 160 -24.37 34.49 -13.83
CA ARG A 160 -25.35 35.22 -13.01
C ARG A 160 -26.22 36.02 -13.97
N THR A 161 -27.46 35.59 -14.13
CA THR A 161 -28.53 36.41 -14.69
C THR A 161 -28.76 37.54 -13.69
N GLU A 162 -28.19 38.70 -13.96
CA GLU A 162 -28.59 39.95 -13.32
C GLU A 162 -29.97 40.30 -13.87
N ALA A 163 -30.95 40.40 -12.97
CA ALA A 163 -32.29 40.93 -13.22
C ALA A 163 -32.60 41.93 -12.10
#